data_AF-A0A8H7NDC9-F1
#
_entry.id   AF-A0A8H7NDC9-F1
#
_cell.length_a   1.000
_cell.length_b   1.000
_cell.length_c   1.000
_cell.angle_alpha   90.00
_cell.angle_beta   90.00
_cell.angle_gamma   90.00
#
_symmetry.space_group_name_H-M   'P 1'
#
loop_
_entity.id
_entity.type
_entity.pdbx_description
1 polymer ?
#
loop_
_entity_poly.entity_id
_entity_poly.type
_entity_poly.pdbx_seq_one_letter_code
_entity_poly.pdbx_strand_id
1 'polypeptide(L)'
;MARPPRKLSRKEDRIILQFDYDCFYAQVYEVKNPALKPKPLGIKQKNILATCNYNARRRGVKKLMLITEAKKICPELVIVEGEDLTPFRDVSKILFNFFKSYSWNQKVERLGFDEVFMDVTDTINYNMACFNKHSPTDHFFQLSEKDPELGFVCDLTSIPGATIGGNMDLLPDLDNPLYLRLVLGSHLAHHLRLKVEQDFGYTSTCGISTNKLLSKLEYLSL
;
A
#
# COMPACT_ATOMS: atom_id res chain seq x y z
N MET A 1 -22.34 0.50 -42.19
CA MET A 1 -22.78 -0.14 -40.93
C MET A 1 -21.90 0.36 -39.79
N ALA A 2 -22.47 1.06 -38.81
CA ALA A 2 -21.74 1.51 -37.63
C ALA A 2 -21.54 0.33 -36.65
N ARG A 3 -20.33 0.17 -36.11
CA ARG A 3 -20.06 -0.82 -35.05
C ARG A 3 -20.91 -0.48 -33.82
N PRO A 4 -21.61 -1.46 -33.20
CA PRO A 4 -22.36 -1.20 -31.98
C PRO A 4 -21.39 -0.75 -30.87
N PRO A 5 -21.81 0.16 -29.98
CA PRO A 5 -20.98 0.61 -28.86
C PRO A 5 -20.64 -0.59 -27.98
N ARG A 6 -19.34 -0.78 -27.74
CA ARG A 6 -18.84 -1.84 -26.87
C ARG A 6 -19.39 -1.56 -25.46
N LYS A 7 -20.32 -2.38 -24.96
CA LYS A 7 -20.71 -2.33 -23.53
C LYS A 7 -19.44 -2.48 -22.71
N LEU A 8 -19.00 -1.39 -22.08
CA LEU A 8 -17.96 -1.43 -21.07
C LEU A 8 -18.55 -2.13 -19.85
N SER A 9 -18.50 -3.46 -19.80
CA SER A 9 -18.79 -4.14 -18.54
C SER A 9 -17.67 -3.78 -17.57
N ARG A 10 -18.02 -3.27 -16.40
CA ARG A 10 -17.03 -3.13 -15.32
C ARG A 10 -16.49 -4.52 -15.03
N LYS A 11 -15.17 -4.67 -15.12
CA LYS A 11 -14.47 -5.87 -14.69
C LYS A 11 -14.37 -5.85 -13.17
N GLU A 12 -15.46 -6.22 -12.52
CA GLU A 12 -15.58 -6.34 -11.05
C GLU A 12 -14.94 -7.63 -10.52
N ASP A 13 -14.43 -8.45 -11.44
CA ASP A 13 -13.71 -9.68 -11.16
C ASP A 13 -12.26 -9.44 -10.74
N ARG A 14 -11.69 -8.25 -10.98
CA ARG A 14 -10.30 -7.97 -10.61
C ARG A 14 -10.19 -7.44 -9.20
N ILE A 15 -9.07 -7.78 -8.54
CA ILE A 15 -8.65 -7.13 -7.29
C ILE A 15 -7.24 -6.61 -7.48
N ILE A 16 -7.12 -5.28 -7.36
CA ILE A 16 -5.88 -4.53 -7.49
C ILE A 16 -5.54 -3.95 -6.13
N LEU A 17 -4.34 -4.27 -5.65
CA LEU A 17 -3.73 -3.60 -4.50
C LEU A 17 -2.80 -2.53 -5.05
N GLN A 18 -2.84 -1.33 -4.47
CA GLN A 18 -1.78 -0.34 -4.66
C GLN A 18 -1.16 0.00 -3.32
N PHE A 19 0.17 -0.03 -3.23
CA PHE A 19 0.95 0.38 -2.06
C PHE A 19 1.66 1.70 -2.37
N ASP A 20 1.75 2.60 -1.38
CA ASP A 20 2.49 3.86 -1.42
C ASP A 20 3.28 4.02 -0.11
N TYR A 21 4.62 4.08 -0.18
CA TYR A 21 5.43 4.20 1.02
C TYR A 21 5.39 5.61 1.60
N ASP A 22 5.19 5.68 2.91
CA ASP A 22 5.07 6.95 3.61
C ASP A 22 6.36 7.78 3.51
N CYS A 23 6.29 9.01 3.00
CA CYS A 23 7.45 9.93 3.01
C CYS A 23 8.76 9.27 2.50
N PHE A 24 8.69 8.44 1.45
CA PHE A 24 9.67 7.39 1.13
C PHE A 24 11.16 7.76 1.34
N TYR A 25 11.64 8.87 0.80
CA TYR A 25 13.07 9.23 0.93
C TYR A 25 13.48 9.52 2.38
N ALA A 26 12.57 10.08 3.19
CA ALA A 26 12.82 10.29 4.61
C ALA A 26 12.91 8.95 5.36
N GLN A 27 11.99 8.01 5.06
CA GLN A 27 12.02 6.67 5.64
C GLN A 27 13.30 5.91 5.31
N VAL A 28 13.83 6.03 4.08
CA VAL A 28 15.11 5.40 3.70
C VAL A 28 16.26 5.83 4.63
N TYR A 29 16.31 7.11 5.00
CA TYR A 29 17.29 7.59 5.96
C TYR A 29 16.97 7.23 7.41
N GLU A 30 15.69 7.18 7.79
CA GLU A 30 15.25 6.77 9.14
C GLU A 30 15.50 5.28 9.41
N VAL A 31 15.35 4.41 8.40
CA VAL A 31 15.70 2.98 8.48
C VAL A 31 17.22 2.84 8.61
N LYS A 32 17.99 3.59 7.80
CA LYS A 32 19.46 3.59 7.86
C LYS A 32 20.00 4.16 9.19
N ASN A 33 19.33 5.16 9.75
CA ASN A 33 19.69 5.80 11.02
C ASN A 33 18.44 6.01 11.90
N PRO A 34 18.11 5.03 12.78
CA PRO A 34 16.93 5.09 13.63
C PRO A 34 16.85 6.31 14.55
N ALA A 35 17.97 6.97 14.86
CA ALA A 35 17.99 8.21 15.66
C ALA A 35 17.31 9.40 14.96
N LEU A 36 16.99 9.29 13.67
CA LEU A 36 16.23 10.29 12.91
C LEU A 36 14.71 10.14 13.07
N LYS A 37 14.18 8.95 13.39
CA LYS A 37 12.74 8.69 13.52
C LYS A 37 11.99 9.67 14.43
N PRO A 38 12.50 10.07 15.62
CA PRO A 38 11.78 11.01 16.49
C PRO A 38 11.94 12.47 16.08
N LYS A 39 12.79 12.79 15.09
CA LYS A 39 13.13 14.17 14.72
C LYS A 39 12.28 14.65 13.54
N PRO A 40 11.98 15.95 13.43
CA PRO A 40 11.51 16.51 12.16
C PRO A 40 12.62 16.38 11.12
N LEU A 41 12.36 15.65 10.04
CA LEU A 41 13.34 15.36 8.98
C LEU A 41 12.83 15.83 7.63
N GLY A 42 13.70 16.53 6.89
CA GLY A 42 13.49 16.94 5.51
C GLY A 42 14.60 16.44 4.60
N ILE A 43 14.24 15.96 3.42
CA ILE A 43 15.20 15.55 2.38
C ILE A 43 15.31 16.67 1.36
N LYS A 44 16.52 17.21 1.24
CA LYS A 44 16.83 18.34 0.36
C LYS A 44 17.26 17.85 -1.02
N GLN A 45 16.74 18.50 -2.05
CA GLN A 45 17.27 18.44 -3.41
C GLN A 45 17.34 19.87 -3.93
N LYS A 46 18.53 20.31 -4.34
CA LYS A 46 18.82 21.72 -4.62
C LYS A 46 18.40 22.61 -3.45
N ASN A 47 17.48 23.55 -3.67
CA ASN A 47 17.02 24.49 -2.63
C ASN A 47 15.61 24.18 -2.10
N ILE A 48 15.07 23.00 -2.39
CA ILE A 48 13.73 22.57 -1.96
C ILE A 48 13.79 21.30 -1.11
N LEU A 49 12.73 21.08 -0.33
CA LEU A 49 12.45 19.78 0.27
C LEU A 49 11.78 18.87 -0.76
N ALA A 50 12.47 17.83 -1.21
CA ALA A 50 11.86 16.80 -2.04
C ALA A 50 10.73 16.08 -1.28
N THR A 51 10.96 15.78 0.00
CA THR A 51 9.95 15.29 0.93
C THR A 51 10.34 15.61 2.38
N CYS A 52 9.42 15.40 3.31
CA CYS A 52 9.66 15.50 4.74
C CYS A 52 8.80 14.46 5.49
N ASN A 53 9.30 14.00 6.64
CA ASN A 53 8.62 12.99 7.45
C ASN A 53 7.40 13.56 8.18
N TYR A 54 6.57 12.68 8.74
CA TYR A 54 5.36 13.09 9.45
C TYR A 54 5.64 14.01 10.67
N ASN A 55 6.80 13.88 11.33
CA ASN A 55 7.18 14.82 12.40
C ASN A 55 7.35 16.26 11.91
N ALA A 56 7.92 16.45 10.72
CA ALA A 56 8.02 17.76 10.09
C ALA A 56 6.65 18.24 9.56
N ARG A 57 5.86 17.34 8.94
CA ARG A 57 4.51 17.67 8.42
C ARG A 57 3.57 18.17 9.52
N ARG A 58 3.58 17.54 10.70
CA ARG A 58 2.81 17.97 11.87
C ARG A 58 3.12 19.39 12.34
N ARG A 59 4.30 19.92 11.98
CA ARG A 59 4.75 21.28 12.30
C ARG A 59 4.46 22.27 11.17
N GLY A 60 3.79 21.84 10.11
CA GLY A 60 3.44 22.67 8.96
C GLY A 60 4.47 22.68 7.82
N VAL A 61 5.57 21.92 7.93
CA VAL A 61 6.52 21.75 6.83
C VAL A 61 5.88 20.91 5.73
N LYS A 62 6.01 21.32 4.46
CA LYS A 62 5.40 20.63 3.31
C LYS A 62 6.45 20.21 2.30
N LYS A 63 6.12 19.20 1.48
CA LYS A 63 6.93 18.85 0.30
C LYS A 63 7.00 20.04 -0.66
N LEU A 64 8.09 20.12 -1.43
CA LEU A 64 8.42 21.17 -2.40
C LEU A 64 8.61 22.58 -1.80
N MET A 65 8.60 22.72 -0.48
CA MET A 65 8.89 23.98 0.22
C MET A 65 10.36 24.36 0.10
N LEU A 66 10.67 25.65 -0.01
CA LEU A 66 12.05 26.13 0.04
C LEU A 66 12.67 25.82 1.40
N ILE A 67 13.96 25.47 1.41
CA ILE A 67 14.68 25.15 2.65
C ILE A 67 14.62 26.32 3.65
N THR A 68 14.72 27.55 3.16
CA THR A 68 14.66 28.78 3.97
C THR A 68 13.29 28.96 4.63
N GLU A 69 12.20 28.62 3.96
CA GLU A 69 10.84 28.70 4.51
C GLU A 69 10.61 27.57 5.52
N ALA A 70 11.01 26.36 5.18
CA ALA A 70 10.88 25.20 6.07
C ALA A 70 11.62 25.42 7.40
N LYS A 71 12.80 26.05 7.36
CA LYS A 71 13.58 26.42 8.55
C LYS A 71 12.96 27.54 9.38
N LYS A 72 12.17 28.45 8.78
CA LYS A 72 11.38 29.43 9.54
C LYS A 72 10.24 28.77 10.29
N ILE A 73 9.58 27.78 9.68
CA ILE A 73 8.47 27.02 10.26
C ILE A 73 8.97 26.07 11.36
N CYS A 74 10.07 25.36 11.10
CA CYS A 74 10.67 24.40 12.03
C CYS A 74 12.18 24.65 12.12
N PRO A 75 12.65 25.54 13.02
CA PRO A 75 14.07 25.86 13.19
C PRO A 75 14.96 24.63 13.43
N GLU A 76 14.45 23.67 14.19
CA GLU A 76 15.10 22.41 14.55
C GLU A 76 15.00 21.32 13.47
N LEU A 77 14.42 21.61 12.29
CA LEU A 77 14.32 20.68 11.17
C LEU A 77 15.70 20.10 10.81
N VAL A 78 15.83 18.79 10.89
CA VAL A 78 17.01 18.08 10.40
C VAL A 78 16.91 18.00 8.88
N ILE A 79 17.98 18.39 8.17
CA ILE A 79 18.03 18.35 6.71
C ILE A 79 19.10 17.36 6.29
N VAL A 80 18.75 16.45 5.39
CA VAL A 80 19.66 15.49 4.77
C VAL A 80 19.66 15.69 3.26
N GLU A 81 20.82 15.64 2.63
CA GLU A 81 20.95 15.74 1.18
C GLU A 81 20.41 14.48 0.48
N GLY A 82 19.58 14.68 -0.54
CA GLY A 82 18.92 13.61 -1.30
C GLY A 82 19.17 13.71 -2.81
N GLU A 83 20.24 14.40 -3.24
CA GLU A 83 20.64 14.50 -4.64
C GLU A 83 21.02 13.12 -5.22
N ASP A 84 21.75 12.32 -4.45
CA ASP A 84 22.04 10.94 -4.84
C ASP A 84 20.79 10.06 -4.66
N LEU A 85 20.23 9.63 -5.80
CA LEU A 85 19.04 8.79 -5.85
C LEU A 85 19.33 7.30 -5.67
N THR A 86 20.60 6.90 -5.65
CA THR A 86 21.00 5.49 -5.60
C THR A 86 20.40 4.74 -4.41
N PRO A 87 20.47 5.27 -3.16
CA PRO A 87 19.89 4.57 -2.01
C PRO A 87 18.38 4.35 -2.14
N PHE A 88 17.65 5.36 -2.62
CA PHE A 88 16.19 5.26 -2.80
C PHE A 88 15.82 4.25 -3.88
N ARG A 89 16.57 4.25 -4.99
CA ARG A 89 16.36 3.31 -6.09
C ARG A 89 16.61 1.86 -5.65
N ASP A 90 17.64 1.62 -4.85
CA ASP A 90 18.00 0.28 -4.41
C ASP A 90 16.98 -0.29 -3.42
N VAL A 91 16.56 0.52 -2.44
CA VAL A 91 15.45 0.16 -1.53
C VAL A 91 14.16 -0.11 -2.32
N SER A 92 13.83 0.75 -3.28
CA SER A 92 12.64 0.59 -4.13
C SER A 92 12.65 -0.73 -4.91
N LYS A 93 13.82 -1.16 -5.41
CA LYS A 93 13.98 -2.47 -6.07
C LYS A 93 13.79 -3.63 -5.10
N ILE A 94 14.33 -3.54 -3.88
CA ILE A 94 14.18 -4.56 -2.84
C ILE A 94 12.69 -4.76 -2.51
N LEU A 95 11.98 -3.67 -2.20
CA LEU A 95 10.57 -3.73 -1.85
C LEU A 95 9.69 -4.18 -3.03
N PHE A 96 9.99 -3.74 -4.25
CA PHE A 96 9.30 -4.24 -5.43
C PHE A 96 9.46 -5.76 -5.62
N ASN A 97 10.68 -6.29 -5.43
CA ASN A 97 10.92 -7.73 -5.55
C ASN A 97 10.21 -8.51 -4.44
N PHE A 98 10.12 -7.95 -3.23
CA PHE A 98 9.29 -8.49 -2.16
C PHE A 98 7.83 -8.62 -2.62
N PHE A 99 7.19 -7.56 -3.08
CA PHE A 99 5.80 -7.63 -3.57
C PHE A 99 5.63 -8.59 -4.75
N LYS A 100 6.58 -8.58 -5.69
CA LYS A 100 6.58 -9.49 -6.84
C LYS A 100 6.62 -10.96 -6.42
N SER A 101 7.31 -11.29 -5.32
CA SER A 101 7.38 -12.67 -4.82
C SER A 101 6.03 -13.23 -4.33
N TYR A 102 5.07 -12.37 -3.97
CA TYR A 102 3.71 -12.75 -3.55
C TYR A 102 2.67 -12.74 -4.68
N SER A 103 3.03 -12.30 -5.88
CA SER A 103 2.12 -12.28 -7.03
C SER A 103 2.18 -13.60 -7.79
N TRP A 104 1.09 -14.38 -7.76
CA TRP A 104 1.03 -15.67 -8.45
C TRP A 104 1.12 -15.47 -9.98
N ASN A 105 0.33 -14.56 -10.54
CA ASN A 105 0.36 -14.19 -11.96
C ASN A 105 1.53 -13.30 -12.39
N GLN A 106 2.45 -12.93 -11.49
CA GLN A 106 3.61 -12.05 -11.75
C GLN A 106 3.25 -10.64 -12.28
N LYS A 107 2.00 -10.18 -12.16
CA LYS A 107 1.54 -8.85 -12.59
C LYS A 107 1.72 -7.83 -11.47
N VAL A 108 2.95 -7.38 -11.33
CA VAL A 108 3.32 -6.29 -10.42
C VAL A 108 3.95 -5.17 -11.22
N GLU A 109 3.49 -3.94 -10.99
CA GLU A 109 3.94 -2.75 -11.70
C GLU A 109 4.41 -1.68 -10.72
N ARG A 110 5.39 -0.88 -11.15
CA ARG A 110 5.90 0.25 -10.37
C ARG A 110 5.41 1.56 -10.96
N LEU A 111 5.13 2.52 -10.10
CA LEU A 111 5.00 3.91 -10.47
C LEU A 111 5.98 4.73 -9.62
N GLY A 112 7.03 5.27 -10.25
CA GLY A 112 8.11 5.93 -9.52
C GLY A 112 8.95 4.97 -8.66
N PHE A 113 9.39 5.48 -7.51
CA PHE A 113 10.19 4.71 -6.55
C PHE A 113 9.37 4.19 -5.36
N ASP A 114 8.22 4.80 -5.10
CA ASP A 114 7.47 4.63 -3.87
C ASP A 114 6.11 3.96 -4.04
N GLU A 115 5.66 3.73 -5.29
CA GLU A 115 4.38 3.09 -5.52
C GLU A 115 4.50 1.75 -6.26
N VAL A 116 3.68 0.78 -5.82
CA VAL A 116 3.59 -0.56 -6.39
C VAL A 116 2.12 -0.95 -6.59
N PHE A 117 1.76 -1.39 -7.79
CA PHE A 117 0.47 -2.00 -8.10
C PHE A 117 0.62 -3.51 -8.23
N MET A 118 -0.33 -4.26 -7.66
CA MET A 118 -0.40 -5.72 -7.77
C MET A 118 -1.79 -6.13 -8.24
N ASP A 119 -1.87 -6.92 -9.31
CA ASP A 119 -3.09 -7.66 -9.64
C ASP A 119 -3.04 -9.00 -8.90
N VAL A 120 -3.87 -9.13 -7.86
CA VAL A 120 -3.92 -10.31 -6.96
C VAL A 120 -5.15 -11.19 -7.25
N THR A 121 -5.80 -10.97 -8.39
CA THR A 121 -7.10 -11.59 -8.71
C THR A 121 -7.10 -13.12 -8.60
N ASP A 122 -6.03 -13.77 -9.04
CA ASP A 122 -5.85 -15.22 -8.96
C ASP A 122 -5.67 -15.72 -7.52
N THR A 123 -4.83 -15.06 -6.72
CA THR A 123 -4.66 -15.37 -5.30
C THR A 123 -5.98 -15.22 -4.54
N ILE A 124 -6.75 -14.18 -4.82
CA ILE A 124 -8.06 -13.96 -4.20
C ILE A 124 -9.09 -15.01 -4.66
N ASN A 125 -9.14 -15.33 -5.95
CA ASN A 125 -10.06 -16.34 -6.46
C ASN A 125 -9.81 -17.72 -5.85
N TYR A 126 -8.54 -18.09 -5.63
CA TYR A 126 -8.19 -19.35 -4.97
C TYR A 126 -8.69 -19.37 -3.52
N ASN A 127 -8.34 -18.34 -2.73
CA ASN A 127 -8.74 -18.27 -1.33
C ASN A 127 -10.27 -18.20 -1.17
N MET A 128 -10.96 -17.53 -2.10
CA MET A 128 -12.43 -17.52 -2.18
C MET A 128 -13.01 -18.91 -2.47
N ALA A 129 -12.35 -19.74 -3.30
CA ALA A 129 -12.80 -21.11 -3.55
C ALA A 129 -12.59 -22.03 -2.34
N CYS A 130 -11.61 -21.73 -1.49
CA CYS A 130 -11.35 -22.43 -0.23
C CYS A 130 -12.21 -21.91 0.95
N PHE A 131 -13.03 -20.87 0.74
CA PHE A 131 -13.81 -20.25 1.80
C PHE A 131 -14.91 -21.17 2.32
N ASN A 132 -14.87 -21.45 3.63
CA ASN A 132 -15.93 -22.16 4.33
C ASN A 132 -16.83 -21.16 5.08
N LYS A 133 -18.03 -20.91 4.53
CA LYS A 133 -19.03 -20.01 5.13
C LYS A 133 -19.49 -20.41 6.54
N HIS A 134 -19.28 -21.66 6.96
CA HIS A 134 -19.63 -22.11 8.31
C HIS A 134 -18.56 -21.75 9.36
N SER A 135 -17.39 -21.26 8.93
CA SER A 135 -16.27 -20.88 9.81
C SER A 135 -15.54 -19.64 9.28
N PRO A 136 -16.21 -18.47 9.18
CA PRO A 136 -15.65 -17.28 8.55
C PRO A 136 -14.56 -16.57 9.38
N THR A 137 -14.49 -16.83 10.69
CA THR A 137 -13.54 -16.21 11.63
C THR A 137 -12.15 -16.84 11.60
N ASP A 138 -12.07 -18.10 11.15
CA ASP A 138 -10.85 -18.91 11.17
C ASP A 138 -10.43 -19.33 9.76
N HIS A 139 -10.60 -18.43 8.78
CA HIS A 139 -10.22 -18.71 7.40
C HIS A 139 -8.71 -18.69 7.26
N PHE A 140 -8.13 -19.78 6.77
CA PHE A 140 -6.72 -19.83 6.40
C PHE A 140 -6.52 -19.25 5.00
N PHE A 141 -5.85 -18.11 4.93
CA PHE A 141 -5.44 -17.47 3.68
C PHE A 141 -4.10 -18.04 3.21
N GLN A 142 -4.09 -18.74 2.09
CA GLN A 142 -2.89 -19.27 1.46
C GLN A 142 -2.15 -18.20 0.65
N LEU A 143 -0.85 -18.05 0.93
CA LEU A 143 0.03 -17.06 0.32
C LEU A 143 0.83 -17.62 -0.87
N SER A 144 1.10 -18.93 -0.89
CA SER A 144 1.93 -19.57 -1.91
C SER A 144 1.10 -20.54 -2.77
N GLU A 145 1.24 -20.45 -4.09
CA GLU A 145 0.64 -21.43 -5.02
C GLU A 145 1.24 -22.83 -4.84
N LYS A 146 2.49 -22.93 -4.37
CA LYS A 146 3.27 -24.18 -4.33
C LYS A 146 3.32 -24.82 -2.95
N ASP A 147 3.12 -24.03 -1.91
CA ASP A 147 3.27 -24.45 -0.53
C ASP A 147 2.00 -24.12 0.25
N PRO A 148 1.14 -25.12 0.53
CA PRO A 148 -0.12 -24.91 1.21
C PRO A 148 0.04 -24.57 2.71
N GLU A 149 1.23 -24.75 3.29
CA GLU A 149 1.49 -24.40 4.69
C GLU A 149 1.82 -22.91 4.85
N LEU A 150 2.21 -22.23 3.76
CA LEU A 150 2.47 -20.80 3.76
C LEU A 150 1.18 -20.01 3.66
N GLY A 151 0.74 -19.47 4.79
CA GLY A 151 -0.45 -18.66 4.89
C GLY A 151 -0.59 -17.98 6.24
N PHE A 152 -1.78 -17.45 6.50
CA PHE A 152 -2.14 -16.86 7.78
C PHE A 152 -3.64 -17.03 8.04
N VAL A 153 -4.03 -17.04 9.31
CA VAL A 153 -5.45 -17.07 9.68
C VAL A 153 -6.01 -15.65 9.65
N CYS A 154 -7.23 -15.49 9.14
CA CYS A 154 -7.93 -14.22 9.07
C CYS A 154 -9.42 -14.36 9.37
N ASP A 155 -9.96 -13.31 9.98
CA ASP A 155 -11.38 -13.18 10.29
C ASP A 155 -12.08 -12.38 9.18
N LEU A 156 -12.81 -13.08 8.31
CA LEU A 156 -13.52 -12.49 7.18
C LEU A 156 -14.81 -11.75 7.59
N THR A 157 -15.20 -11.79 8.86
CA THR A 157 -16.29 -10.95 9.38
C THR A 157 -15.86 -9.50 9.63
N SER A 158 -14.55 -9.24 9.55
CA SER A 158 -13.97 -7.91 9.72
C SER A 158 -13.13 -7.51 8.50
N ILE A 159 -13.03 -6.20 8.26
CA ILE A 159 -12.20 -5.61 7.21
C ILE A 159 -11.05 -4.86 7.89
N PRO A 160 -9.79 -5.30 7.73
CA PRO A 160 -8.65 -4.52 8.19
C PRO A 160 -8.56 -3.18 7.46
N GLY A 161 -8.55 -2.09 8.23
CA GLY A 161 -8.39 -0.73 7.70
C GLY A 161 -9.70 0.03 7.56
N ALA A 162 -9.70 1.06 6.72
CA ALA A 162 -10.85 1.94 6.52
C ALA A 162 -11.64 1.55 5.26
N THR A 163 -12.96 1.63 5.33
CA THR A 163 -13.87 1.39 4.20
C THR A 163 -14.49 2.71 3.73
N ILE A 164 -14.56 2.94 2.42
CA ILE A 164 -15.17 4.14 1.83
C ILE A 164 -16.58 3.81 1.33
N GLY A 165 -17.56 4.62 1.71
CA GLY A 165 -18.93 4.55 1.17
C GLY A 165 -19.83 3.45 1.72
N GLY A 166 -19.43 2.77 2.82
CA GLY A 166 -20.25 1.80 3.52
C GLY A 166 -20.76 2.32 4.88
N ASN A 167 -22.01 1.97 5.23
CA ASN A 167 -22.46 2.05 6.62
C ASN A 167 -21.72 0.94 7.40
N MET A 168 -20.91 1.33 8.38
CA MET A 168 -20.19 0.42 9.29
C MET A 168 -21.12 -0.53 10.08
N ASP A 169 -22.44 -0.25 10.08
CA ASP A 169 -23.47 -0.97 10.84
C ASP A 169 -24.14 -2.12 10.06
N LEU A 170 -23.74 -2.39 8.81
CA LEU A 170 -24.28 -3.51 8.04
C LEU A 170 -23.48 -4.79 8.31
N LEU A 171 -24.20 -5.89 8.52
CA LEU A 171 -23.62 -7.23 8.65
C LEU A 171 -22.77 -7.57 7.41
N PRO A 172 -21.65 -8.29 7.55
CA PRO A 172 -20.83 -8.73 6.43
C PRO A 172 -21.64 -9.53 5.40
N ASP A 173 -21.68 -9.07 4.14
CA ASP A 173 -22.35 -9.76 3.03
C ASP A 173 -21.39 -10.75 2.35
N LEU A 174 -21.10 -11.85 3.04
CA LEU A 174 -20.14 -12.87 2.56
C LEU A 174 -20.67 -13.69 1.38
N ASP A 175 -21.96 -13.61 1.08
CA ASP A 175 -22.56 -14.22 -0.11
C ASP A 175 -22.33 -13.35 -1.37
N ASN A 176 -22.03 -12.07 -1.21
CA ASN A 176 -21.66 -11.18 -2.31
C ASN A 176 -20.20 -11.42 -2.75
N PRO A 177 -19.98 -11.90 -3.99
CA PRO A 177 -18.63 -12.26 -4.44
C PRO A 177 -17.68 -11.07 -4.49
N LEU A 178 -18.16 -9.86 -4.81
CA LEU A 178 -17.31 -8.67 -4.84
C LEU A 178 -16.92 -8.25 -3.43
N TYR A 179 -17.85 -8.29 -2.49
CA TYR A 179 -17.57 -8.01 -1.08
C TYR A 179 -16.50 -8.97 -0.55
N LEU A 180 -16.72 -10.28 -0.69
CA LEU A 180 -15.78 -11.30 -0.22
C LEU A 180 -14.37 -11.13 -0.85
N ARG A 181 -14.29 -10.81 -2.14
CA ARG A 181 -13.02 -10.52 -2.81
C ARG A 181 -12.30 -9.29 -2.23
N LEU A 182 -13.03 -8.23 -1.91
CA LEU A 182 -12.47 -7.02 -1.28
C LEU A 182 -12.01 -7.29 0.15
N VAL A 183 -12.78 -8.07 0.93
CA VAL A 183 -12.38 -8.50 2.29
C VAL A 183 -11.09 -9.32 2.23
N LEU A 184 -11.03 -10.35 1.39
CA LEU A 184 -9.80 -11.14 1.19
C LEU A 184 -8.63 -10.27 0.72
N GLY A 185 -8.89 -9.33 -0.20
CA GLY A 185 -7.90 -8.36 -0.67
C GLY A 185 -7.36 -7.48 0.45
N SER A 186 -8.21 -7.06 1.38
CA SER A 186 -7.83 -6.24 2.54
C SER A 186 -6.97 -7.00 3.55
N HIS A 187 -7.26 -8.27 3.81
CA HIS A 187 -6.43 -9.13 4.65
C HIS A 187 -5.05 -9.38 4.04
N LEU A 188 -4.98 -9.67 2.73
CA LEU A 188 -3.70 -9.78 2.02
C LEU A 188 -2.91 -8.46 2.06
N ALA A 189 -3.56 -7.34 1.77
CA ALA A 189 -2.92 -6.02 1.83
C ALA A 189 -2.37 -5.71 3.23
N HIS A 190 -3.16 -5.98 4.27
CA HIS A 190 -2.75 -5.79 5.66
C HIS A 190 -1.55 -6.66 6.03
N HIS A 191 -1.61 -7.96 5.69
CA HIS A 191 -0.50 -8.89 5.90
C HIS A 191 0.79 -8.38 5.24
N LEU A 192 0.72 -8.00 3.95
CA LEU A 192 1.88 -7.52 3.21
C LEU A 192 2.43 -6.21 3.78
N ARG A 193 1.58 -5.27 4.22
CA ARG A 193 2.04 -4.04 4.90
C ARG A 193 2.80 -4.35 6.18
N LEU A 194 2.26 -5.24 7.03
CA LEU A 194 2.92 -5.64 8.27
C LEU A 194 4.27 -6.31 8.00
N LYS A 195 4.34 -7.18 6.99
CA LYS A 195 5.60 -7.82 6.58
C LYS A 195 6.62 -6.81 6.07
N VAL A 196 6.20 -5.80 5.31
CA VAL A 196 7.11 -4.72 4.87
C VAL A 196 7.67 -3.94 6.06
N GLU A 197 6.83 -3.63 7.05
CA GLU A 197 7.26 -2.92 8.25
C GLU A 197 8.18 -3.77 9.14
N GLN A 198 7.82 -5.04 9.38
CA GLN A 198 8.59 -5.94 10.23
C GLN A 198 9.94 -6.32 9.62
N ASP A 199 9.96 -6.68 8.34
CA ASP A 199 11.14 -7.24 7.70
C ASP A 199 12.09 -6.15 7.17
N PHE A 200 11.56 -4.98 6.80
CA PHE A 200 12.35 -3.91 6.17
C PHE A 200 12.28 -2.56 6.89
N GLY A 201 11.37 -2.38 7.85
CA GLY A 201 11.26 -1.13 8.62
C GLY A 201 10.53 0.01 7.92
N TYR A 202 9.83 -0.26 6.81
CA TYR A 202 9.09 0.75 6.03
C TYR A 202 7.59 0.65 6.29
N THR A 203 6.94 1.79 6.51
CA THR A 203 5.49 1.89 6.51
C THR A 203 4.98 2.29 5.13
N SER A 204 3.78 1.84 4.81
CA SER A 204 3.05 2.23 3.60
C SER A 204 1.58 2.34 3.91
N THR A 205 0.87 3.00 3.02
CA THR A 205 -0.59 2.94 2.88
C THR A 205 -0.94 2.03 1.70
N CYS A 206 -2.16 1.49 1.68
CA CYS A 206 -2.62 0.65 0.58
C CYS A 206 -4.09 0.92 0.24
N GLY A 207 -4.40 1.09 -1.04
CA GLY A 207 -5.75 1.14 -1.59
C GLY A 207 -6.09 -0.16 -2.33
N ILE A 208 -7.36 -0.58 -2.26
CA ILE A 208 -7.81 -1.90 -2.69
C ILE A 208 -9.08 -1.74 -3.51
N SER A 209 -9.01 -2.04 -4.80
CA SER A 209 -10.17 -1.82 -5.67
C SER A 209 -10.18 -2.71 -6.90
N THR A 210 -11.22 -2.61 -7.72
CA THR A 210 -11.39 -3.42 -8.94
C THR A 210 -10.57 -2.93 -10.14
N ASN A 211 -9.87 -1.81 -9.97
CA ASN A 211 -9.01 -1.22 -10.98
C ASN A 211 -7.94 -0.31 -10.36
N LYS A 212 -6.90 -0.01 -11.14
CA LYS A 212 -5.76 0.82 -10.74
C LYS A 212 -6.15 2.27 -10.40
N LEU A 213 -7.13 2.83 -11.09
CA LEU A 213 -7.54 4.21 -10.86
C LEU A 213 -8.16 4.36 -9.48
N LEU A 214 -9.14 3.52 -9.15
CA LEU A 214 -9.82 3.57 -7.85
C LEU A 214 -8.87 3.20 -6.71
N SER A 215 -8.08 2.14 -6.85
CA SER A 215 -7.09 1.77 -5.82
C SER A 215 -6.10 2.90 -5.53
N LYS A 216 -5.75 3.74 -6.51
CA LYS A 216 -4.93 4.94 -6.29
C LYS A 216 -5.71 6.15 -5.75
N LEU A 217 -7.00 6.29 -6.07
CA LEU A 217 -7.81 7.44 -5.65
C LEU A 217 -8.32 7.33 -4.22
N GLU A 218 -8.50 6.11 -3.70
CA GLU A 218 -8.93 5.85 -2.31
C GLU A 218 -7.94 6.42 -1.25
N TYR A 219 -6.79 6.95 -1.71
CA TYR A 219 -5.79 7.73 -0.97
C TYR A 219 -6.19 9.17 -0.62
N LEU A 220 -7.11 9.79 -1.35
CA LEU A 220 -7.34 11.25 -1.28
C LEU A 220 -8.37 11.67 -0.22
N SER A 221 -8.87 10.72 0.58
CA SER A 221 -9.99 10.92 1.51
C SER A 221 -9.69 10.65 2.99
N LEU A 222 -8.41 10.47 3.36
CA LEU A 222 -7.93 10.38 4.74
C LEU A 222 -6.84 11.44 5.00
#